data_AF-A0AAU2HD89-F1
#
_entry.id   AF-A0AAU2HD89-F1
#
_cell.length_a   1.000
_cell.length_b   1.000
_cell.length_c   1.000
_cell.angle_alpha   90.00
_cell.angle_beta   90.00
_cell.angle_gamma   90.00
#
_symmetry.space_group_name_H-M   'P 1'
#
loop_
_entity.id
_entity.type
_entity.pdbx_description
1 polymer ?
#
loop_
_entity_poly.entity_id
_entity_poly.type
_entity_poly.pdbx_seq_one_letter_code
_entity_poly.pdbx_strand_id
1 'polypeptide(L)'
;MTGRFEGRGLDLLRGDFPFYTVTFVRDLAPSELLMRMGADPSTVAVRDMDELAADFGDYFSDEIEPVVSSGTTRCWSWAWEEGGVHGLHAPILRAVSIGTEAVVLHHNEKMDSFA
;
A
#
# COMPACT_ATOMS: atom_id res chain seq x y z
N MET A 1 3.74 -17.93 20.49
CA MET A 1 4.45 -16.64 20.59
C MET A 1 3.74 -15.66 19.67
N THR A 2 2.87 -14.81 20.22
CA THR A 2 2.17 -13.75 19.48
C THR A 2 3.00 -12.49 19.57
N GLY A 3 3.95 -12.34 18.65
CA GLY A 3 4.70 -11.10 18.48
C GLY A 3 3.74 -10.01 17.97
N ARG A 4 3.46 -9.03 18.80
CA ARG A 4 2.72 -7.83 18.43
C ARG A 4 3.63 -7.02 17.51
N PHE A 5 3.34 -6.99 16.22
CA PHE A 5 4.01 -6.13 15.24
C PHE A 5 3.61 -4.67 15.48
N GLU A 6 4.05 -4.09 16.60
CA GLU A 6 3.88 -2.67 16.89
C GLU A 6 4.96 -1.87 16.16
N GLY A 7 4.56 -1.19 15.07
CA GLY A 7 5.04 0.18 14.86
C GLY A 7 6.22 0.46 13.93
N ARG A 8 6.42 -0.30 12.84
CA ARG A 8 7.36 0.10 11.75
C ARG A 8 6.69 0.37 10.39
N GLY A 9 5.37 0.46 10.35
CA GLY A 9 4.60 0.45 9.09
C GLY A 9 4.98 1.54 8.09
N LEU A 10 4.67 2.78 8.43
CA LEU A 10 4.97 3.93 7.57
C LEU A 10 6.43 4.38 7.64
N ASP A 11 7.27 3.77 8.49
CA ASP A 11 8.71 4.08 8.49
C ASP A 11 9.36 3.69 7.16
N LEU A 12 8.76 2.73 6.44
CA LEU A 12 9.15 2.35 5.08
C LEU A 12 9.09 3.53 4.11
N LEU A 13 8.08 4.38 4.22
CA LEU A 13 7.90 5.58 3.39
C LEU A 13 8.95 6.68 3.65
N ARG A 14 9.88 6.49 4.60
CA ARG A 14 11.04 7.37 4.75
C ARG A 14 12.16 7.09 3.74
N GLY A 15 12.05 6.00 2.98
CA GLY A 15 12.89 5.75 1.82
C GLY A 15 12.63 6.76 0.70
N ASP A 16 13.57 6.82 -0.24
CA ASP A 16 13.45 7.67 -1.42
C ASP A 16 12.78 6.86 -2.53
N PHE A 17 11.49 7.14 -2.80
CA PHE A 17 10.70 6.43 -3.81
C PHE A 17 10.22 7.42 -4.87
N PRO A 18 10.56 7.22 -6.16
CA PRO A 18 10.26 8.17 -7.21
C PRO A 18 8.75 8.33 -7.48
N PHE A 19 7.95 7.30 -7.18
CA PHE A 19 6.49 7.34 -7.27
C PHE A 19 5.87 6.28 -6.37
N TYR A 20 4.82 6.66 -5.64
CA TYR A 20 4.11 5.76 -4.73
C TYR A 20 2.66 6.20 -4.49
N THR A 21 1.81 5.25 -4.15
CA THR A 21 0.44 5.51 -3.69
C THR A 21 0.22 4.87 -2.33
N VAL A 22 -0.39 5.61 -1.40
CA VAL A 22 -0.79 5.09 -0.09
C VAL A 22 -2.27 5.36 0.12
N THR A 23 -3.02 4.27 0.30
CA THR A 23 -4.45 4.31 0.66
C THR A 23 -4.58 4.12 2.16
N PHE A 24 -5.15 5.09 2.84
CA PHE A 24 -5.50 5.04 4.27
C PHE A 24 -6.99 4.81 4.44
N VAL A 25 -7.37 3.94 5.37
CA VAL A 25 -8.77 3.73 5.79
C VAL A 25 -8.88 3.70 7.31
N ARG A 26 -9.90 4.36 7.84
CA ARG A 26 -10.10 4.46 9.29
C ARG A 26 -10.80 3.21 9.83
N ASP A 27 -10.39 2.74 11.00
CA ASP A 27 -11.08 1.70 11.78
C ASP A 27 -11.44 0.41 10.99
N LEU A 28 -10.64 0.06 9.98
CA LEU A 28 -10.80 -1.13 9.15
C LEU A 28 -9.58 -2.03 9.30
N ALA A 29 -9.74 -3.35 9.24
CA ALA A 29 -8.59 -4.26 9.29
C ALA A 29 -7.74 -4.18 7.99
N PRO A 30 -6.40 -4.33 8.04
CA PRO A 30 -5.54 -4.36 6.86
C PRO A 30 -5.96 -5.41 5.81
N SER A 31 -6.38 -6.59 6.24
CA SER A 31 -6.84 -7.65 5.33
C SER A 31 -8.12 -7.26 4.59
N GLU A 32 -9.05 -6.59 5.28
CA GLU A 32 -10.29 -6.10 4.68
C GLU A 32 -10.02 -4.94 3.71
N LEU A 33 -9.04 -4.07 4.02
CA LEU A 33 -8.56 -3.06 3.08
C LEU A 33 -8.05 -3.72 1.79
N LEU A 34 -7.14 -4.70 1.90
CA LEU A 34 -6.60 -5.42 0.75
C LEU A 34 -7.70 -6.10 -0.08
N MET A 35 -8.66 -6.75 0.58
CA MET A 35 -9.81 -7.36 -0.10
C MET A 35 -10.66 -6.33 -0.87
N ARG A 36 -10.90 -5.15 -0.30
CA ARG A 36 -11.63 -4.06 -0.98
C ARG A 36 -10.85 -3.44 -2.13
N MET A 37 -9.53 -3.50 -2.08
CA MET A 37 -8.65 -3.16 -3.19
C MET A 37 -8.57 -4.27 -4.24
N GLY A 38 -9.28 -5.40 -4.05
CA GLY A 38 -9.31 -6.49 -5.02
C GLY A 38 -8.11 -7.43 -4.96
N ALA A 39 -7.29 -7.36 -3.90
CA ALA A 39 -6.23 -8.33 -3.68
C ALA A 39 -6.83 -9.74 -3.54
N ASP A 40 -6.22 -10.72 -4.22
CA ASP A 40 -6.59 -12.11 -4.08
C ASP A 40 -6.21 -12.62 -2.66
N PRO A 41 -7.17 -13.06 -1.83
CA PRO A 41 -6.87 -13.52 -0.49
C PRO A 41 -5.89 -14.71 -0.44
N SER A 42 -5.77 -15.48 -1.53
CA SER A 42 -4.84 -16.60 -1.65
C SER A 42 -3.38 -16.17 -1.87
N THR A 43 -3.16 -14.91 -2.27
CA THR A 43 -1.81 -14.34 -2.47
C THR A 43 -1.36 -13.50 -1.28
N VAL A 44 -2.26 -13.19 -0.34
CA VAL A 44 -1.93 -12.44 0.89
C VAL A 44 -1.07 -13.29 1.81
N ALA A 45 0.14 -12.80 2.10
CA ALA A 45 1.06 -13.43 3.03
C ALA A 45 1.67 -12.41 3.99
N VAL A 46 1.93 -12.83 5.24
CA VAL A 46 2.80 -12.07 6.14
C VAL A 46 4.23 -12.24 5.66
N ARG A 47 4.90 -11.12 5.41
CA ARG A 47 6.29 -11.07 4.94
C ARG A 47 7.11 -10.22 5.88
N ASP A 48 8.36 -10.63 6.09
CA ASP A 48 9.37 -9.72 6.60
C ASP A 48 9.79 -8.76 5.47
N MET A 49 10.22 -7.54 5.83
CA MET A 49 10.55 -6.52 4.86
C MET A 49 11.87 -6.81 4.13
N ASP A 50 12.83 -7.44 4.79
CA ASP A 50 14.10 -7.81 4.17
C ASP A 50 13.86 -8.93 3.14
N GLU A 51 12.88 -9.80 3.39
CA GLU A 51 12.43 -10.84 2.44
C GLU A 51 11.69 -10.22 1.25
N LEU A 52 10.84 -9.22 1.47
CA LEU A 52 10.09 -8.56 0.41
C LEU A 52 11.01 -7.85 -0.60
N ALA A 53 12.01 -7.12 -0.09
CA ALA A 53 13.00 -6.43 -0.93
C ALA A 53 13.86 -7.40 -1.74
N ALA A 54 14.21 -8.55 -1.17
CA ALA A 54 14.98 -9.58 -1.84
C ALA A 54 14.19 -10.29 -2.96
N ASP A 55 12.90 -10.51 -2.77
CA ASP A 55 12.05 -11.26 -3.70
C ASP A 55 11.50 -10.40 -4.85
N PHE A 56 11.23 -9.11 -4.61
CA PHE A 56 10.47 -8.27 -5.54
C PHE A 56 11.21 -7.00 -6.02
N GLY A 57 12.47 -6.80 -5.66
CA GLY A 57 13.24 -5.56 -5.89
C GLY A 57 12.95 -4.80 -7.20
N ASP A 58 13.02 -5.46 -8.36
CA ASP A 58 12.76 -4.82 -9.67
C ASP A 58 11.28 -4.88 -10.13
N TYR A 59 10.44 -5.69 -9.47
CA TYR A 59 9.02 -5.88 -9.77
C TYR A 59 8.11 -4.87 -9.06
N PHE A 60 8.60 -4.17 -8.05
CA PHE A 60 7.82 -3.13 -7.36
C PHE A 60 7.40 -1.98 -8.28
N SER A 61 8.14 -1.72 -9.36
CA SER A 61 7.77 -0.71 -10.36
C SER A 61 6.80 -1.21 -11.44
N ASP A 62 6.31 -2.45 -11.36
CA ASP A 62 5.36 -2.97 -12.36
C ASP A 62 3.97 -2.34 -12.17
N GLU A 63 3.55 -1.56 -13.16
CA GLU A 63 2.23 -0.90 -13.18
C GLU A 63 1.07 -1.90 -13.32
N ILE A 64 1.34 -3.14 -13.78
CA ILE A 64 0.32 -4.15 -14.09
C ILE A 64 0.01 -5.04 -12.88
N GLU A 65 1.03 -5.42 -12.09
CA GLU A 65 0.89 -6.31 -10.92
C GLU A 65 1.65 -5.76 -9.69
N PRO A 66 1.27 -4.59 -9.16
CA PRO A 66 2.00 -3.97 -8.07
C PRO A 66 1.91 -4.81 -6.78
N VAL A 67 3.05 -4.99 -6.12
CA VAL A 67 3.10 -5.57 -4.78
C VAL A 67 2.52 -4.55 -3.80
N VAL A 68 1.46 -4.94 -3.09
CA VAL A 68 0.82 -4.07 -2.10
C VAL A 68 1.16 -4.54 -0.69
N SER A 69 1.79 -3.66 0.09
CA SER A 69 2.06 -3.89 1.51
C SER A 69 1.02 -3.19 2.37
N SER A 70 0.58 -3.81 3.48
CA SER A 70 -0.42 -3.20 4.36
C SER A 70 -0.09 -3.37 5.83
N GLY A 71 -0.55 -2.43 6.64
CA GLY A 71 -0.42 -2.47 8.09
C GLY A 71 -1.30 -1.45 8.77
N THR A 72 -1.05 -1.22 10.07
CA THR A 72 -1.82 -0.31 10.90
C THR A 72 -0.92 0.75 11.54
N THR A 73 -1.45 1.97 11.66
CA THR A 73 -0.87 3.08 12.42
C THR A 73 -2.00 3.80 13.14
N ARG A 74 -2.07 3.67 14.47
CA ARG A 74 -3.18 4.19 15.29
C ARG A 74 -4.53 3.67 14.77
N CYS A 75 -5.49 4.56 14.49
CA CYS A 75 -6.82 4.22 13.96
C CYS A 75 -6.87 4.08 12.43
N TRP A 76 -5.74 4.12 11.75
CA TRP A 76 -5.67 3.99 10.30
C TRP A 76 -5.00 2.68 9.91
N SER A 77 -5.66 1.91 9.05
CA SER A 77 -4.98 0.93 8.22
C SER A 77 -4.49 1.62 6.95
N TRP A 78 -3.35 1.18 6.44
CA TRP A 78 -2.76 1.72 5.23
C TRP A 78 -2.39 0.58 4.28
N ALA A 79 -2.49 0.83 2.99
CA ALA A 79 -1.97 -0.01 1.92
C ALA A 79 -1.04 0.84 1.07
N TRP A 80 0.20 0.41 0.93
CA TRP A 80 1.24 1.04 0.16
C TRP A 80 1.46 0.25 -1.13
N GLU A 81 1.33 0.96 -2.24
CA GLU A 81 1.67 0.52 -3.58
C GLU A 81 2.97 1.24 -3.94
N GLU A 82 4.07 0.49 -4.00
CA GLU A 82 5.26 1.00 -4.67
C GLU A 82 4.95 1.02 -6.16
N GLY A 83 5.15 2.17 -6.80
CA GLY A 83 4.88 2.40 -8.21
C GLY A 83 3.42 2.35 -8.70
N GLY A 84 2.53 1.67 -7.98
CA GLY A 84 1.12 1.51 -8.37
C GLY A 84 0.28 2.78 -8.18
N VAL A 85 -0.82 2.86 -8.93
CA VAL A 85 -1.85 3.92 -8.84
C VAL A 85 -3.24 3.37 -8.56
N HIS A 86 -3.35 2.12 -8.10
CA HIS A 86 -4.61 1.40 -8.01
C HIS A 86 -5.61 2.10 -7.09
N GLY A 87 -5.13 2.60 -5.94
CA GLY A 87 -5.93 3.39 -5.00
C GLY A 87 -6.56 4.66 -5.60
N LEU A 88 -6.01 5.22 -6.69
CA LEU A 88 -6.58 6.39 -7.36
C LEU A 88 -7.80 6.08 -8.22
N HIS A 89 -8.04 4.81 -8.57
CA HIS A 89 -9.19 4.45 -9.38
C HIS A 89 -10.50 4.66 -8.60
N ALA A 90 -11.42 5.45 -9.17
CA ALA A 90 -12.68 5.79 -8.53
C ALA A 90 -13.50 4.58 -8.02
N PRO A 91 -13.59 3.44 -8.74
CA PRO A 91 -14.26 2.25 -8.21
C PRO A 91 -13.62 1.69 -6.94
N ILE A 92 -12.29 1.71 -6.87
CA ILE A 92 -11.51 1.23 -5.73
C ILE A 92 -11.68 2.18 -4.56
N LEU A 93 -11.47 3.48 -4.78
CA LEU A 93 -11.67 4.49 -3.75
C LEU A 93 -13.10 4.43 -3.18
N ARG A 94 -14.11 4.23 -4.03
CA ARG A 94 -15.48 4.04 -3.59
C ARG A 94 -15.64 2.78 -2.73
N ALA A 95 -15.05 1.66 -3.11
CA ALA A 95 -15.13 0.40 -2.37
C ALA A 95 -14.48 0.51 -0.98
N VAL A 96 -13.25 1.05 -0.90
CA VAL A 96 -12.52 1.20 0.36
C VAL A 96 -13.21 2.19 1.31
N SER A 97 -13.93 3.18 0.77
CA SER A 97 -14.69 4.19 1.55
C SER A 97 -16.02 3.68 2.13
N ILE A 98 -16.49 2.47 1.83
CA ILE A 98 -17.80 2.01 2.31
C ILE A 98 -17.81 1.91 3.84
N GLY A 99 -18.64 2.72 4.48
CA GLY A 99 -18.83 2.69 5.94
C GLY A 99 -17.65 3.25 6.74
N THR A 100 -16.68 3.90 6.09
CA THR A 100 -15.50 4.49 6.74
C THR A 100 -14.99 5.72 5.97
N GLU A 101 -13.98 6.39 6.51
CA GLU A 101 -13.20 7.42 5.85
C GLU A 101 -12.01 6.78 5.14
N ALA A 102 -11.82 7.12 3.86
CA ALA A 102 -10.63 6.73 3.10
C ALA A 102 -9.93 7.98 2.52
N VAL A 103 -8.60 7.97 2.55
CA VAL A 103 -7.75 9.02 1.98
C VAL A 103 -6.68 8.35 1.14
N VAL A 104 -6.48 8.82 -0.08
CA VAL A 104 -5.41 8.34 -0.96
C VAL A 104 -4.40 9.46 -1.14
N LEU A 105 -3.14 9.16 -0.80
CA LEU A 105 -2.01 10.03 -1.08
C LEU A 105 -1.23 9.42 -2.23
N HIS A 106 -1.01 10.21 -3.27
CA HIS A 106 -0.18 9.82 -4.39
C HIS A 106 0.96 10.81 -4.54
N HIS A 107 2.17 10.27 -4.66
CA HIS A 107 3.38 11.00 -4.98
C HIS A 107 3.92 10.47 -6.30
N ASN A 108 4.32 11.39 -7.16
CA ASN A 108 4.99 11.10 -8.41
C ASN A 108 5.95 12.26 -8.66
N GLU A 109 7.24 11.97 -8.77
CA GLU A 109 8.20 12.94 -9.24
C GLU A 109 7.79 13.40 -10.63
N LYS A 110 7.53 14.70 -10.77
CA LYS A 110 7.38 15.28 -12.09
C LYS A 110 8.75 15.11 -12.76
N MET A 111 8.87 14.22 -13.74
CA MET A 111 10.00 14.28 -14.65
C MET A 111 9.96 15.66 -15.29
N ASP A 112 10.88 16.53 -14.90
CA ASP A 112 11.16 17.74 -15.67
C ASP A 112 11.56 17.25 -17.06
N SER A 113 10.62 17.35 -18.00
CA SER A 113 10.88 17.07 -19.39
C SER A 113 12.00 17.99 -19.84
N PHE A 114 13.19 17.44 -20.05
CA PHE A 114 14.33 18.18 -20.60
C PHE A 114 13.88 18.88 -21.89
N ALA A 115 13.96 20.22 -21.86
CA ALA A 115 13.80 21.11 -23.01
C ALA A 115 15.04 21.09 -23.91
#